data_AF-A0A2G9C266-F1
#
_entry.id   AF-A0A2G9C266-F1
#
_cell.length_a   1.000
_cell.length_b   1.000
_cell.length_c   1.000
_cell.angle_alpha   90.00
_cell.angle_beta   90.00
_cell.angle_gamma   90.00
#
_symmetry.space_group_name_H-M   'P 1'
#
loop_
_entity.id
_entity.type
_entity.pdbx_description
1 polymer ?
#
loop_
_entity_poly.entity_id
_entity_poly.type
_entity_poly.pdbx_seq_one_letter_code
_entity_poly.pdbx_strand_id
1 'polypeptide(L)' 'MDLDTVSYVFQSLDGTFTIKPRLSRRWRVKHDSMPWGDSFATAEEAAKALAARFAVPADLREWTEVGDFHTDVGGFTS' A
#
# COMPACT_ATOMS: atom_id res chain seq x y z
N MET A 1 -3.16 -2.10 -18.67
CA MET A 1 -2.96 -2.70 -17.34
C MET A 1 -3.69 -1.79 -16.37
N ASP A 2 -4.84 -2.23 -15.85
CA ASP A 2 -5.69 -1.42 -14.98
C ASP A 2 -4.99 -1.22 -13.63
N LEU A 3 -4.52 0.01 -13.40
CA LEU A 3 -3.87 0.48 -12.17
C LEU A 3 -4.71 0.27 -10.90
N ASP A 4 -5.97 -0.13 -11.04
CA ASP A 4 -6.90 -0.37 -9.93
C ASP A 4 -6.68 -1.69 -9.18
N THR A 5 -5.66 -2.48 -9.54
CA THR A 5 -5.46 -3.85 -9.00
C THR A 5 -4.08 -4.12 -8.39
N VAL A 6 -3.23 -3.11 -8.18
CA VAL A 6 -1.86 -3.34 -7.67
C VAL A 6 -1.66 -2.69 -6.30
N SER A 7 -1.16 -3.46 -5.33
CA SER A 7 -0.70 -2.95 -4.04
C SER A 7 0.81 -3.16 -3.93
N TYR A 8 1.52 -2.20 -3.37
CA TYR A 8 2.94 -2.35 -3.05
C TYR A 8 3.11 -2.60 -1.56
N VAL A 9 3.89 -3.61 -1.21
CA VAL A 9 4.13 -4.02 0.17
C VAL A 9 5.63 -3.99 0.45
N PHE A 10 6.00 -3.46 1.62
CA PHE A 10 7.35 -3.51 2.14
C PHE A 10 7.32 -3.96 3.59
N GLN A 11 8.14 -4.96 3.91
CA GLN A 11 8.32 -5.44 5.28
C GLN A 11 9.64 -4.92 5.81
N SER A 12 9.58 -4.15 6.89
CA SER A 12 10.75 -3.65 7.62
C SER A 12 10.74 -4.21 9.05
N LEU A 13 11.81 -3.93 9.80
CA LEU A 13 11.86 -4.22 11.24
C LEU A 13 10.80 -3.45 12.05
N ASP A 14 10.33 -2.32 11.52
CA ASP A 14 9.30 -1.48 12.14
C ASP A 14 7.87 -1.94 11.81
N GLY A 15 7.71 -2.92 10.91
CA GLY A 15 6.42 -3.50 10.53
C GLY A 15 6.21 -3.61 9.03
N THR A 16 4.97 -3.92 8.64
CA THR A 16 4.54 -4.04 7.25
C THR A 16 3.91 -2.74 6.77
N PHE A 17 4.40 -2.22 5.66
CA PHE A 17 3.87 -1.04 5.01
C PHE A 17 3.18 -1.44 3.71
N THR A 18 2.04 -0.80 3.42
CA THR A 18 1.26 -1.08 2.22
C THR A 18 0.86 0.23 1.55
N ILE A 19 1.12 0.33 0.25
CA ILE A 19 0.70 1.43 -0.62
C ILE A 19 -0.31 0.87 -1.62
N LYS A 20 -1.53 1.42 -1.64
CA LYS A 20 -2.62 0.91 -2.49
C LYS A 20 -3.37 2.05 -3.18
N PRO A 21 -3.75 1.90 -4.47
CA PRO A 21 -4.57 2.88 -5.17
C PRO A 21 -6.04 2.75 -4.75
N ARG A 22 -6.76 3.86 -4.81
CA ARG A 22 -8.21 3.90 -4.68
C ARG A 22 -8.86 4.06 -6.05
N LEU A 23 -10.15 3.76 -6.11
CA LEU A 23 -11.04 4.15 -7.22
C LEU A 23 -10.94 5.64 -7.59
N SER A 24 -10.60 6.51 -6.63
CA SER A 24 -10.36 7.94 -6.88
C SER A 24 -9.02 8.25 -7.55
N ARG A 25 -8.26 7.24 -8.00
CA ARG A 25 -6.88 7.33 -8.52
C ARG A 25 -5.87 7.99 -7.57
N ARG A 26 -6.18 8.00 -6.28
CA ARG A 26 -5.26 8.46 -5.22
C ARG A 26 -4.69 7.25 -4.49
N TRP A 27 -3.46 7.39 -4.02
CA TRP A 27 -2.74 6.33 -3.33
C TRP A 27 -2.83 6.51 -1.83
N ARG A 28 -3.06 5.44 -1.07
CA ARG A 28 -3.05 5.50 0.40
C ARG A 28 -2.00 4.57 0.97
N VAL A 29 -1.59 4.91 2.19
CA VAL A 29 -0.61 4.15 2.94
C VAL A 29 -1.26 3.48 4.15
N LYS A 30 -0.79 2.30 4.52
CA LYS A 30 -1.11 1.61 5.76
C LYS A 30 0.17 1.10 6.39
N HIS A 31 0.24 1.18 7.71
CA HIS A 31 1.29 0.55 8.53
C HIS A 31 0.62 -0.49 9.43
N ASP A 32 0.99 -1.75 9.27
CA ASP A 32 0.44 -2.91 9.96
C ASP A 32 -1.10 -2.94 9.99
N SER A 33 -1.67 -2.96 11.19
CA SER A 33 -3.12 -2.97 11.43
C SER A 33 -3.68 -1.57 11.66
N MET A 34 -2.88 -0.51 11.50
CA MET A 34 -3.36 0.85 11.69
C MET A 34 -4.38 1.25 10.61
N PRO A 35 -5.25 2.24 10.88
CA PRO A 35 -6.12 2.81 9.86
C PRO A 35 -5.33 3.31 8.64
N TRP A 36 -5.98 3.28 7.48
CA TRP A 36 -5.42 3.88 6.26
C TRP A 36 -5.15 5.37 6.49
N GLY A 37 -3.92 5.78 6.20
CA GLY A 37 -3.46 7.15 6.38
C GLY A 37 -3.69 8.05 5.16
N ASP A 38 -2.72 8.94 4.96
CA ASP A 38 -2.73 10.01 3.97
C ASP A 38 -2.97 9.52 2.53
N SER A 39 -3.52 10.41 1.70
CA SER A 39 -3.83 10.15 0.28
C SER A 39 -2.95 10.96 -0.67
N PHE A 40 -2.13 10.29 -1.47
CA PHE A 40 -1.12 10.84 -2.38
C PHE A 40 -1.58 10.81 -3.85
N ALA A 41 -0.94 11.59 -4.72
CA ALA A 41 -1.27 11.59 -6.14
C ALA A 41 -0.64 10.40 -6.86
N THR A 42 0.56 9.97 -6.44
CA THR A 42 1.24 8.77 -6.99
C THR A 42 1.72 7.81 -5.91
N ALA A 43 2.08 6.59 -6.31
CA ALA A 43 2.65 5.59 -5.41
C ALA A 43 4.06 6.00 -4.94
N GLU A 44 4.85 6.64 -5.79
CA GLU A 44 6.18 7.15 -5.47
C GLU A 44 6.13 8.27 -4.43
N GLU A 45 5.12 9.16 -4.52
CA GLU A 45 4.89 10.16 -3.48
C GLU A 45 4.56 9.52 -2.14
N ALA A 46 3.72 8.48 -2.15
CA ALA A 46 3.39 7.73 -0.95
C ALA A 46 4.62 7.04 -0.34
N ALA A 47 5.47 6.40 -1.15
CA ALA A 47 6.71 5.77 -0.70
C ALA A 47 7.69 6.80 -0.10
N LYS A 48 7.88 7.95 -0.76
CA LYS A 48 8.70 9.06 -0.24
C LYS A 48 8.18 9.59 1.08
N ALA A 49 6.87 9.74 1.23
CA ALA A 49 6.26 10.20 2.47
C ALA A 49 6.46 9.21 3.63
N LEU A 50 6.43 7.90 3.36
CA LEU A 50 6.77 6.88 4.35
C LEU A 50 8.26 6.91 4.70
N ALA A 51 9.16 6.98 3.71
CA ALA A 51 10.60 7.03 3.91
C ALA A 51 11.07 8.27 4.72
N ALA A 52 10.30 9.36 4.70
CA ALA A 52 10.58 10.54 5.52
C ALA A 52 10.33 10.31 7.03
N ARG A 53 9.59 9.26 7.41
CA ARG A 53 9.16 8.98 8.79
C ARG A 53 9.64 7.62 9.31
N PHE A 54 9.85 6.65 8.42
CA PHE A 54 10.16 5.26 8.73
C PHE A 54 11.38 4.78 7.94
N ALA A 55 12.06 3.74 8.43
CA ALA A 55 13.19 3.11 7.74
C ALA A 55 12.70 2.20 6.60
N VAL A 56 12.16 2.81 5.53
CA VAL A 56 11.69 2.12 4.32
C VAL A 56 12.27 2.78 3.05
N PRO A 57 12.42 2.04 1.93
CA PRO A 57 12.89 2.60 0.68
C PRO A 57 11.96 3.66 0.12
N ALA A 58 12.55 4.76 -0.39
CA ALA A 58 11.81 5.78 -1.12
C ALA A 58 11.55 5.41 -2.59
N ASP A 59 12.34 4.47 -3.15
CA ASP A 59 12.14 3.94 -4.50
C ASP A 59 11.13 2.80 -4.46
N LEU A 60 10.03 2.96 -5.19
CA LEU A 60 8.95 1.97 -5.24
C LEU A 60 9.39 0.65 -5.87
N ARG A 61 10.47 0.64 -6.67
CA ARG A 61 11.02 -0.58 -7.28
C ARG A 61 11.62 -1.54 -6.25
N GLU A 62 11.92 -1.07 -5.05
CA GLU A 62 12.37 -1.89 -3.93
C GLU A 62 11.20 -2.52 -3.14
N TRP A 63 9.96 -2.14 -3.47
CA TRP A 63 8.76 -2.68 -2.86
C TRP A 63 8.27 -3.89 -3.63
N THR A 64 7.65 -4.84 -2.92
CA THR A 64 7.04 -6.00 -3.55
C THR A 64 5.71 -5.59 -4.17
N GLU A 65 5.58 -5.77 -5.48
CA GLU A 65 4.32 -5.63 -6.20
C GLU A 65 3.44 -6.86 -5.94
N VAL A 66 2.26 -6.64 -5.37
CA VAL A 66 1.27 -7.67 -5.05
C VAL A 66 -0.02 -7.33 -5.78
N GLY A 67 -0.51 -8.24 -6.61
CA GLY A 67 -1.83 -8.13 -7.21
C GLY A 67 -2.91 -8.14 -6.13
N ASP A 68 -3.93 -7.29 -6.30
CA ASP A 68 -5.06 -7.22 -5.40
C ASP A 68 -5.96 -8.43 -5.66
N PHE A 69 -5.75 -9.50 -4.88
CA PHE A 69 -6.71 -10.59 -4.82
C PHE A 69 -7.90 -10.09 -3.99
N HIS A 70 -8.92 -9.55 -4.65
CA HIS A 70 -10.25 -9.49 -4.05
C HIS A 70 -10.75 -10.93 -3.93
N THR A 71 -10.26 -11.68 -2.95
CA THR A 71 -11.00 -12.83 -2.46
C THR A 71 -12.18 -12.24 -1.73
N ASP A 72 -13.29 -12.13 -2.45
CA ASP A 72 -14.62 -11.81 -1.93
C ASP A 72 -15.12 -12.94 -1.03
N VAL A 73 -14.29 -13.36 -0.08
CA VAL A 73 -14.69 -14.20 1.04
C VAL A 73 -15.08 -13.21 2.13
N GLY A 74 -16.18 -12.51 1.88
CA GLY A 74 -17.06 -12.11 2.94
C GLY A 74 -17.27 -13.36 3.81
N GLY A 75 -16.89 -13.25 5.08
CA GLY A 75 -17.19 -14.25 6.07
C GLY A 75 -18.70 -14.37 6.23
N PHE A 76 -19.36 -15.11 5.34
CA PHE A 76 -20.51 -15.92 5.66
C PHE A 76 -20.00 -17.33 5.85
N THR A 77 -19.73 -17.68 7.11
CA THR A 77 -19.74 -19.08 7.52
C THR A 77 -20.82 -19.21 8.59
N SER A 78 -21.85 -19.96 8.18
CA SER A 78 -22.94 -20.65 8.88
C SER A 78 -23.09 -20.48 10.39
#